data_AF-A0A285J9G7-F1
#
_entry.id   AF-A0A285J9G7-F1
#
_cell.length_a   1.000
_cell.length_b   1.000
_cell.length_c   1.000
_cell.angle_alpha   90.00
_cell.angle_beta   90.00
_cell.angle_gamma   90.00
#
_symmetry.space_group_name_H-M   'P 1'
#
loop_
_entity.id
_entity.type
_entity.pdbx_description
1 polymer ?
#
loop_
_entity_poly.entity_id
_entity_poly.type
_entity_poly.pdbx_seq_one_letter_code
_entity_poly.pdbx_strand_id
1 'polypeptide(L)'
;MSRDTKLTHLHPVFRHKVELLLQDLAHANLPFRLFESFRSPQRQRELYNQGRSKPGPRVTNADAWSSLHQYGVAADFVLHIDGRWSWDDKAERKQWWQQLHQLAAKHGLQPLSWELPHLQLQNLTLAQLKSGHYPAGGDSDWAENLHQAIISWRGAPPAPPLPPDLPARPPLPPEALAEDQDTAILPRLSVIQARVTARDGLRLRAGPGTDFDIITVLASDQQVSILNQSADWSQIDLEGDGLADGYCYSGFLKPLH
;
A
#
# COMPACT_ATOMS: atom_id res chain seq x y z
N MET A 1 -14.46 10.69 6.94
CA MET A 1 -13.04 10.25 6.91
C MET A 1 -12.31 10.75 5.65
N SER A 2 -10.97 10.91 5.69
CA SER A 2 -10.17 11.29 4.52
C SER A 2 -10.13 10.17 3.47
N ARG A 3 -9.77 10.54 2.24
CA ARG A 3 -9.59 9.62 1.12
C ARG A 3 -8.24 8.94 1.24
N ASP A 4 -8.16 7.68 0.86
CA ASP A 4 -6.95 6.88 0.92
C ASP A 4 -6.38 6.65 -0.48
N THR A 5 -5.09 6.91 -0.65
CA THR A 5 -4.35 6.73 -1.90
C THR A 5 -3.12 5.85 -1.71
N LYS A 6 -3.01 5.13 -0.58
CA LYS A 6 -1.86 4.28 -0.29
C LYS A 6 -1.94 2.97 -1.09
N LEU A 7 -0.94 2.74 -1.94
CA LEU A 7 -0.83 1.50 -2.69
C LEU A 7 -0.65 0.28 -1.76
N THR A 8 0.01 0.44 -0.62
CA THR A 8 0.20 -0.62 0.38
C THR A 8 -1.10 -1.16 0.96
N HIS A 9 -2.20 -0.40 0.90
CA HIS A 9 -3.50 -0.87 1.35
C HIS A 9 -4.25 -1.69 0.28
N LEU A 10 -3.72 -1.77 -0.94
CA LEU A 10 -4.22 -2.64 -2.00
C LEU A 10 -3.61 -4.04 -1.88
N HIS A 11 -4.39 -5.05 -2.26
CA HIS A 11 -3.91 -6.43 -2.37
C HIS A 11 -2.72 -6.49 -3.35
N PRO A 12 -1.61 -7.19 -3.07
CA PRO A 12 -0.38 -7.13 -3.88
C PRO A 12 -0.58 -7.43 -5.36
N VAL A 13 -1.39 -8.43 -5.69
CA VAL A 13 -1.74 -8.75 -7.09
C VAL A 13 -2.42 -7.58 -7.80
N PHE A 14 -3.29 -6.83 -7.11
CA PHE A 14 -3.92 -5.64 -7.67
C PHE A 14 -2.96 -4.45 -7.69
N ARG A 15 -2.20 -4.25 -6.61
CA ARG A 15 -1.18 -3.21 -6.45
C ARG A 15 -0.19 -3.23 -7.61
N HIS A 16 0.36 -4.40 -7.92
CA HIS A 16 1.32 -4.55 -9.02
C HIS A 16 0.71 -4.15 -10.38
N LYS A 17 -0.55 -4.52 -10.64
CA LYS A 17 -1.26 -4.13 -11.87
C LYS A 17 -1.55 -2.63 -11.93
N VAL A 18 -1.85 -2.02 -10.78
CA VAL A 18 -2.01 -0.57 -10.65
C VAL A 18 -0.69 0.15 -10.95
N GLU A 19 0.44 -0.34 -10.45
CA GLU A 19 1.77 0.22 -10.73
C GLU A 19 2.11 0.16 -12.23
N LEU A 20 1.87 -0.98 -12.87
CA LEU A 20 2.04 -1.13 -14.32
C LEU A 20 1.12 -0.19 -15.13
N LEU A 21 -0.13 -0.01 -14.69
CA LEU A 21 -1.06 0.93 -15.31
C LEU A 21 -0.57 2.37 -15.15
N LEU A 22 -0.10 2.77 -13.97
CA LEU A 22 0.43 4.12 -13.73
C LEU A 22 1.65 4.41 -14.61
N GLN A 23 2.52 3.42 -14.84
CA GLN A 23 3.65 3.53 -15.77
C GLN A 23 3.16 3.72 -17.21
N ASP A 24 2.23 2.90 -17.69
CA ASP A 24 1.67 3.02 -19.04
C ASP A 24 0.95 4.37 -19.25
N LEU A 25 0.22 4.87 -18.24
CA LEU A 25 -0.41 6.19 -18.27
C LEU A 25 0.62 7.32 -18.36
N ALA A 26 1.71 7.22 -17.60
CA ALA A 26 2.81 8.19 -17.66
C ALA A 26 3.49 8.19 -19.03
N HIS A 27 3.80 7.01 -19.59
CA HIS A 27 4.38 6.90 -20.94
C HIS A 27 3.46 7.44 -22.03
N ALA A 28 2.14 7.29 -21.88
CA ALA A 28 1.15 7.82 -22.80
C ALA A 28 0.86 9.32 -22.59
N ASN A 29 1.49 9.98 -21.62
CA ASN A 29 1.19 11.36 -21.21
C ASN A 29 -0.29 11.59 -20.85
N LEU A 30 -0.96 10.57 -20.29
CA LEU A 30 -2.34 10.67 -19.85
C LEU A 30 -2.40 11.15 -18.40
N PRO A 31 -3.08 12.26 -18.09
CA PRO A 31 -3.01 12.89 -16.77
C PRO A 31 -3.92 12.21 -15.74
N PHE A 32 -4.07 10.88 -15.78
CA PHE A 32 -4.78 10.13 -14.75
C PHE A 32 -3.91 9.96 -13.51
N ARG A 33 -4.52 10.07 -12.34
CA ARG A 33 -3.90 9.72 -11.05
C ARG A 33 -4.82 8.85 -10.24
N LEU A 34 -4.22 8.08 -9.33
CA LEU A 34 -4.96 7.35 -8.31
C LEU A 34 -5.76 8.34 -7.46
N PHE A 35 -7.08 8.26 -7.57
CA PHE A 35 -8.01 9.10 -6.84
C PHE A 35 -8.32 8.44 -5.50
N GLU A 36 -8.75 7.18 -5.48
CA GLU A 36 -9.07 6.46 -4.25
C GLU A 36 -8.67 4.99 -4.40
N SER A 37 -7.94 4.48 -3.41
CA SER A 37 -7.46 3.10 -3.34
C SER A 37 -8.39 2.28 -2.45
N PHE A 38 -7.93 1.89 -1.27
CA PHE A 38 -8.75 1.28 -0.24
C PHE A 38 -9.82 2.26 0.26
N ARG A 39 -11.01 1.77 0.58
CA ARG A 39 -12.07 2.56 1.21
C ARG A 39 -12.53 1.85 2.47
N SER A 40 -12.40 2.48 3.63
CA SER A 40 -12.84 1.86 4.89
C SER A 40 -14.36 1.64 4.91
N PRO A 41 -14.88 0.65 5.67
CA PRO A 41 -16.31 0.44 5.80
C PRO A 41 -17.05 1.64 6.43
N GLN A 42 -16.38 2.39 7.32
CA GLN A 42 -16.90 3.61 7.89
C GLN A 42 -17.08 4.70 6.81
N ARG A 43 -16.07 4.88 5.95
CA ARG A 43 -16.15 5.81 4.81
C ARG A 43 -17.21 5.36 3.80
N GLN A 44 -17.29 4.07 3.49
CA GLN A 44 -18.35 3.54 2.61
C GLN A 44 -19.75 3.82 3.18
N ARG A 45 -19.96 3.61 4.49
CA ARG A 45 -21.22 3.94 5.17
C ARG A 45 -21.52 5.44 5.12
N GLU A 46 -20.51 6.30 5.30
CA GLU A 46 -20.66 7.75 5.15
C GLU A 46 -21.14 8.14 3.75
N LEU A 47 -20.52 7.59 2.70
CA LEU A 47 -20.89 7.84 1.29
C LEU A 47 -22.28 7.28 0.96
N TYR A 48 -22.60 6.06 1.42
CA TYR A 48 -23.91 5.45 1.25
C TYR A 48 -25.03 6.31 1.85
N ASN A 49 -24.78 6.92 3.01
CA ASN A 49 -25.77 7.77 3.68
C ASN A 49 -26.05 9.09 2.95
N GLN A 50 -25.17 9.56 2.05
CA GLN A 50 -25.38 10.79 1.28
C GLN A 50 -26.56 10.64 0.31
N GLY A 51 -27.44 11.64 0.30
CA GLY A 51 -28.70 11.62 -0.47
C GLY A 51 -29.70 10.57 0.02
N ARG A 52 -29.49 10.02 1.23
CA ARG A 52 -30.40 9.12 1.94
C ARG A 52 -30.75 9.69 3.31
N SER A 53 -29.83 9.57 4.25
CA SER A 53 -29.96 10.06 5.64
C SER A 53 -29.09 11.29 5.92
N LYS A 54 -28.20 11.65 5.01
CA LYS A 54 -27.40 12.88 5.02
C LYS A 54 -27.65 13.70 3.74
N PRO A 55 -27.58 15.03 3.79
CA PRO A 55 -27.70 15.86 2.60
C PRO A 55 -26.54 15.61 1.61
N GLY A 56 -26.78 15.96 0.34
CA GLY A 56 -25.83 15.78 -0.76
C GLY A 56 -26.33 14.80 -1.82
N PRO A 57 -25.64 14.73 -2.97
CA PRO A 57 -25.98 13.77 -4.03
C PRO A 57 -25.70 12.34 -3.60
N ARG A 58 -26.46 11.37 -4.13
CA ARG A 58 -26.13 9.95 -3.98
C ARG A 58 -24.92 9.64 -4.86
N VAL A 59 -23.80 9.29 -4.23
CA VAL A 59 -22.54 8.96 -4.92
C VAL A 59 -22.28 7.46 -5.02
N THR A 60 -23.03 6.65 -4.27
CA THR A 60 -22.93 5.19 -4.32
C THR A 60 -24.24 4.51 -3.93
N ASN A 61 -24.44 3.30 -4.46
CA ASN A 61 -25.48 2.37 -4.03
C ASN A 61 -24.95 1.24 -3.14
N ALA A 62 -23.63 1.10 -3.03
CA ALA A 62 -23.00 0.10 -2.20
C ALA A 62 -23.01 0.56 -0.74
N ASP A 63 -23.59 -0.26 0.14
CA ASP A 63 -23.44 -0.08 1.58
C ASP A 63 -22.08 -0.63 2.04
N ALA A 64 -21.77 -0.48 3.33
CA ALA A 64 -20.60 -1.08 3.95
C ALA A 64 -20.46 -2.57 3.58
N TRP A 65 -19.23 -2.95 3.27
CA TRP A 65 -18.76 -4.26 2.82
C TRP A 65 -19.29 -4.71 1.46
N SER A 66 -19.97 -3.81 0.73
CA SER A 66 -20.57 -4.09 -0.57
C SER A 66 -19.86 -3.37 -1.73
N SER A 67 -18.61 -2.93 -1.52
CA SER A 67 -17.74 -2.38 -2.55
C SER A 67 -16.37 -3.08 -2.53
N LEU A 68 -15.78 -3.28 -3.71
CA LEU A 68 -14.47 -3.92 -3.86
C LEU A 68 -13.30 -3.10 -3.31
N HIS A 69 -13.46 -1.77 -3.19
CA HIS A 69 -12.45 -0.91 -2.56
C HIS A 69 -12.16 -1.34 -1.12
N GLN A 70 -13.16 -1.86 -0.41
CA GLN A 70 -13.05 -2.26 0.99
C GLN A 70 -12.24 -3.54 1.20
N TYR A 71 -11.81 -4.17 0.11
CA TYR A 71 -11.01 -5.38 0.11
C TYR A 71 -9.64 -5.14 -0.54
N GLY A 72 -9.33 -3.90 -0.95
CA GLY A 72 -8.06 -3.55 -1.59
C GLY A 72 -7.92 -4.12 -3.02
N VAL A 73 -9.02 -4.45 -3.70
CA VAL A 73 -9.02 -5.06 -5.05
C VAL A 73 -9.72 -4.21 -6.11
N ALA A 74 -9.98 -2.94 -5.78
CA ALA A 74 -10.45 -1.92 -6.70
C ALA A 74 -9.86 -0.55 -6.35
N ALA A 75 -9.81 0.34 -7.33
CA ALA A 75 -9.32 1.70 -7.20
C ALA A 75 -9.96 2.61 -8.25
N ASP A 76 -10.08 3.89 -7.92
CA ASP A 76 -10.58 4.94 -8.79
C ASP A 76 -9.40 5.72 -9.39
N PHE A 77 -9.43 5.92 -10.70
CA PHE A 77 -8.48 6.76 -11.44
C PHE A 77 -9.20 7.95 -12.04
N VAL A 78 -8.71 9.15 -11.78
CA VAL A 78 -9.36 10.40 -12.21
C VAL A 78 -8.34 11.32 -12.85
N LEU A 79 -8.76 12.11 -13.85
CA LEU A 79 -7.91 13.11 -14.46
C LEU A 79 -7.48 14.14 -13.42
N HIS A 80 -6.21 14.52 -13.44
CA HIS A 80 -5.63 15.51 -12.57
C HIS A 80 -4.84 16.53 -13.39
N ILE A 81 -5.51 17.63 -13.73
CA ILE A 81 -5.06 18.65 -14.68
C ILE A 81 -4.94 19.97 -13.94
N ASP A 82 -3.80 20.64 -14.05
CA ASP A 82 -3.52 21.93 -13.41
C ASP A 82 -3.82 21.93 -11.89
N GLY A 83 -3.46 20.84 -11.20
CA GLY A 83 -3.69 20.70 -9.76
C GLY A 83 -5.13 20.37 -9.36
N ARG A 84 -6.03 20.06 -10.32
CA ARG A 84 -7.45 19.83 -10.07
C ARG A 84 -7.93 18.47 -10.59
N TRP A 85 -8.78 17.82 -9.81
CA TRP A 85 -9.50 16.62 -10.21
C TRP A 85 -10.59 16.94 -11.24
N SER A 86 -10.71 16.13 -12.29
CA SER A 86 -11.70 16.28 -13.34
C SER A 86 -12.33 14.94 -13.75
N TRP A 87 -13.66 14.92 -13.82
CA TRP A 87 -14.45 13.80 -14.35
C TRP A 87 -14.93 14.06 -15.78
N ASP A 88 -14.42 15.11 -16.42
CA ASP A 88 -14.84 15.46 -17.77
C ASP A 88 -14.52 14.34 -18.76
N ASP A 89 -15.53 13.91 -19.48
CA ASP A 89 -15.52 12.81 -20.44
C ASP A 89 -15.91 13.29 -21.84
N LYS A 90 -15.82 14.60 -22.10
CA LYS A 90 -16.15 15.22 -23.39
C LYS A 90 -14.91 15.37 -24.28
N ALA A 91 -15.17 15.51 -25.58
CA ALA A 91 -14.15 15.77 -26.61
C ALA A 91 -12.93 14.83 -26.49
N GLU A 92 -11.72 15.38 -26.42
CA GLU A 92 -10.47 14.62 -26.29
C GLU A 92 -10.41 13.75 -25.02
N ARG A 93 -11.02 14.21 -23.91
CA ARG A 93 -10.99 13.48 -22.63
C ARG A 93 -11.79 12.19 -22.70
N LYS A 94 -12.80 12.13 -23.58
CA LYS A 94 -13.50 10.87 -23.89
C LYS A 94 -12.53 9.79 -24.38
N GLN A 95 -11.59 10.17 -25.25
CA GLN A 95 -10.58 9.25 -25.77
C GLN A 95 -9.58 8.87 -24.68
N TRP A 96 -9.25 9.79 -23.76
CA TRP A 96 -8.39 9.48 -22.61
C TRP A 96 -9.02 8.42 -21.69
N TRP A 97 -10.31 8.53 -21.37
CA TRP A 97 -11.02 7.50 -20.61
C TRP A 97 -11.04 6.14 -21.32
N GLN A 98 -11.22 6.13 -22.64
CA GLN A 98 -11.11 4.90 -23.44
C GLN A 98 -9.70 4.29 -23.37
N GLN A 99 -8.66 5.12 -23.47
CA GLN A 99 -7.27 4.68 -23.35
C GLN A 99 -6.94 4.16 -21.95
N LEU A 100 -7.43 4.80 -20.88
CA LEU A 100 -7.32 4.27 -19.51
C LEU A 100 -7.85 2.85 -19.44
N HIS A 101 -9.06 2.59 -19.95
CA HIS A 101 -9.67 1.26 -19.91
C HIS A 101 -8.93 0.24 -20.78
N GLN A 102 -8.41 0.65 -21.94
CA GLN A 102 -7.58 -0.22 -22.80
C GLN A 102 -6.27 -0.62 -22.13
N LEU A 103 -5.56 0.34 -21.52
CA LEU A 103 -4.33 0.09 -20.78
C LEU A 103 -4.59 -0.74 -19.52
N ALA A 104 -5.69 -0.48 -18.82
CA ALA A 104 -6.11 -1.28 -17.67
C ALA A 104 -6.37 -2.75 -18.08
N ALA A 105 -7.05 -2.96 -19.21
CA ALA A 105 -7.34 -4.30 -19.73
C ALA A 105 -6.07 -5.08 -20.09
N LYS A 106 -5.03 -4.43 -20.63
CA LYS A 106 -3.71 -5.04 -20.88
C LYS A 106 -3.10 -5.67 -19.62
N HIS A 107 -3.34 -5.08 -18.46
CA HIS A 107 -2.85 -5.57 -17.16
C HIS A 107 -3.84 -6.50 -16.44
N GLY A 108 -4.95 -6.86 -17.08
CA GLY A 108 -5.97 -7.72 -16.50
C GLY A 108 -6.85 -7.01 -15.46
N LEU A 109 -7.02 -5.69 -15.58
CA LEU A 109 -7.99 -4.92 -14.79
C LEU A 109 -9.30 -4.76 -15.57
N GLN A 110 -10.40 -4.61 -14.85
CA GLN A 110 -11.74 -4.48 -15.42
C GLN A 110 -12.39 -3.17 -14.98
N PRO A 111 -12.91 -2.35 -15.92
CA PRO A 111 -13.76 -1.21 -15.60
C PRO A 111 -15.21 -1.63 -15.31
N LEU A 112 -15.96 -0.74 -14.67
CA LEU A 112 -17.42 -0.81 -14.64
C LEU A 112 -18.01 0.01 -15.80
N SER A 113 -19.04 -0.52 -16.46
CA SER A 113 -19.65 0.15 -17.61
C SER A 113 -20.39 1.45 -17.25
N TRP A 114 -20.73 1.64 -15.99
CA TRP A 114 -21.47 2.80 -15.47
C TRP A 114 -20.60 3.75 -14.62
N GLU A 115 -19.34 3.44 -14.39
CA GLU A 115 -18.44 4.21 -13.52
C GLU A 115 -17.04 4.28 -14.14
N LEU A 116 -16.79 5.37 -14.90
CA LEU A 116 -15.54 5.55 -15.64
C LEU A 116 -14.27 5.45 -14.79
N PRO A 117 -14.21 6.01 -13.56
CA PRO A 117 -13.01 5.97 -12.73
C PRO A 117 -12.64 4.59 -12.19
N HIS A 118 -13.64 3.72 -11.98
CA HIS A 118 -13.48 2.51 -11.21
C HIS A 118 -12.79 1.42 -12.03
N LEU A 119 -11.71 0.87 -11.50
CA LEU A 119 -11.02 -0.31 -12.00
C LEU A 119 -10.89 -1.35 -10.89
N GLN A 120 -11.07 -2.63 -11.22
CA GLN A 120 -11.01 -3.74 -10.28
C GLN A 120 -10.28 -4.96 -10.85
N LEU A 121 -9.89 -5.88 -9.97
CA LEU A 121 -9.47 -7.23 -10.38
C LEU A 121 -10.61 -7.98 -11.08
N GLN A 122 -10.25 -8.77 -12.09
CA GLN A 122 -11.15 -9.66 -12.79
C GLN A 122 -11.48 -10.92 -11.97
N ASN A 123 -12.59 -11.58 -12.32
CA ASN A 123 -12.99 -12.89 -11.77
C ASN A 123 -13.17 -12.94 -10.24
N LEU A 124 -13.44 -11.79 -9.61
CA LEU A 124 -13.79 -11.69 -8.21
C LEU A 124 -15.24 -11.24 -8.05
N THR A 125 -15.93 -11.86 -7.10
CA THR A 125 -17.29 -11.49 -6.71
C THR A 125 -17.29 -10.96 -5.28
N LEU A 126 -18.20 -10.03 -5.00
CA LEU A 126 -18.43 -9.57 -3.62
C LEU A 126 -18.85 -10.71 -2.69
N ALA A 127 -19.53 -11.75 -3.20
CA ALA A 127 -19.95 -12.89 -2.40
C ALA A 127 -18.75 -13.72 -1.90
N GLN A 128 -17.74 -13.94 -2.75
CA GLN A 128 -16.48 -14.59 -2.35
C GLN A 128 -15.79 -13.79 -1.25
N LEU A 129 -15.60 -12.49 -1.46
CA LEU A 129 -14.90 -11.63 -0.49
C LEU A 129 -15.66 -11.51 0.84
N LYS A 130 -17.00 -11.42 0.80
CA LYS A 130 -17.85 -11.40 2.00
C LYS A 130 -17.79 -12.70 2.80
N SER A 131 -17.52 -13.83 2.14
CA SER A 131 -17.39 -15.14 2.78
C SER A 131 -15.96 -15.47 3.21
N GLY A 132 -15.01 -14.52 3.09
CA GLY A 132 -13.62 -14.71 3.48
C GLY A 132 -12.73 -15.35 2.41
N HIS A 133 -13.25 -15.54 1.20
CA HIS A 133 -12.48 -16.03 0.06
C HIS A 133 -11.76 -14.88 -0.64
N TYR A 134 -10.60 -14.52 -0.10
CA TYR A 134 -9.71 -13.50 -0.66
C TYR A 134 -8.83 -14.06 -1.79
N PRO A 135 -8.33 -13.21 -2.71
CA PRO A 135 -7.31 -13.62 -3.66
C PRO A 135 -6.06 -14.13 -2.92
N ALA A 136 -5.36 -15.10 -3.51
CA ALA A 136 -4.08 -15.55 -2.99
C ALA A 136 -2.98 -14.50 -3.22
N GLY A 137 -1.91 -14.56 -2.43
CA GLY A 137 -0.77 -13.64 -2.54
C GLY A 137 -0.98 -12.30 -1.83
N GLY A 138 -1.70 -12.31 -0.70
CA GLY A 138 -1.75 -11.19 0.23
C GLY A 138 -0.41 -10.96 0.93
N ASP A 139 -0.06 -9.70 1.19
CA ASP A 139 1.09 -9.32 2.01
C ASP A 139 0.63 -8.77 3.36
N SER A 140 1.58 -8.56 4.27
CA SER A 140 1.31 -8.06 5.62
C SER A 140 0.67 -6.67 5.64
N ASP A 141 1.04 -5.78 4.73
CA ASP A 141 0.51 -4.41 4.68
C ASP A 141 -0.99 -4.41 4.35
N TRP A 142 -1.37 -5.13 3.30
CA TRP A 142 -2.76 -5.28 2.92
C TRP A 142 -3.55 -6.04 3.99
N ALA A 143 -2.99 -7.13 4.50
CA ALA A 143 -3.67 -7.99 5.45
C ALA A 143 -3.92 -7.26 6.78
N GLU A 144 -2.95 -6.47 7.27
CA GLU A 144 -3.12 -5.67 8.48
C GLU A 144 -4.12 -4.53 8.26
N ASN A 145 -4.07 -3.82 7.11
CA ASN A 145 -5.09 -2.81 6.80
C ASN A 145 -6.51 -3.41 6.75
N LEU A 146 -6.68 -4.56 6.12
CA LEU A 146 -7.97 -5.26 6.05
C LEU A 146 -8.41 -5.75 7.43
N HIS A 147 -7.48 -6.31 8.22
CA HIS A 147 -7.71 -6.73 9.61
C HIS A 147 -8.23 -5.55 10.45
N GLN A 148 -7.54 -4.40 10.43
CA GLN A 148 -7.97 -3.19 11.13
C GLN A 148 -9.35 -2.70 10.68
N ALA A 149 -9.64 -2.76 9.38
CA ALA A 149 -10.95 -2.39 8.86
C ALA A 149 -12.06 -3.34 9.36
N ILE A 150 -11.79 -4.64 9.46
CA ILE A 150 -12.71 -5.65 9.98
C ILE A 150 -12.95 -5.43 11.49
N ILE A 151 -11.89 -5.35 12.30
CA ILE A 151 -12.03 -5.26 13.77
C ILE A 151 -12.45 -3.89 14.27
N SER A 152 -12.40 -2.84 13.45
CA SER A 152 -12.92 -1.50 13.79
C SER A 152 -14.39 -1.32 13.40
N TRP A 153 -14.96 -2.25 12.62
CA TRP A 153 -16.34 -2.17 12.19
C TRP A 153 -17.30 -2.71 13.25
N ARG A 154 -18.37 -1.95 13.54
CA ARG A 154 -19.43 -2.32 14.50
C ARG A 154 -20.84 -2.22 13.91
N GLY A 155 -20.96 -1.96 12.61
CA GLY A 155 -22.23 -1.74 11.94
C GLY A 155 -22.79 -2.98 11.23
N ALA A 156 -23.95 -2.80 10.59
CA ALA A 156 -24.51 -3.76 9.64
C ALA A 156 -24.14 -3.37 8.18
N PRO A 157 -24.05 -4.30 7.21
CA PRO A 157 -23.92 -5.74 7.43
C PRO A 157 -22.64 -6.06 8.23
N PRO A 158 -22.53 -7.25 8.84
CA PRO A 158 -21.33 -7.64 9.56
C PRO A 158 -20.10 -7.60 8.65
N ALA A 159 -18.93 -7.40 9.26
CA ALA A 159 -17.67 -7.48 8.54
C ALA A 159 -17.44 -8.90 8.01
N PRO A 160 -16.69 -9.06 6.89
CA PRO A 160 -16.27 -10.36 6.42
C PRO A 160 -15.34 -11.06 7.43
N PRO A 161 -15.18 -12.39 7.34
CA PRO A 161 -14.18 -13.12 8.12
C PRO A 161 -12.76 -12.59 7.89
N LEU A 162 -11.86 -12.71 8.86
CA LEU A 162 -10.45 -12.38 8.63
C LEU A 162 -9.83 -13.31 7.55
N PRO A 163 -8.83 -12.83 6.78
CA PRO A 163 -8.05 -13.72 5.92
C PRO A 163 -7.48 -14.90 6.73
N PRO A 164 -7.55 -16.13 6.20
CA PRO A 164 -7.11 -17.33 6.93
C PRO A 164 -5.61 -17.31 7.27
N ASP A 165 -4.83 -16.59 6.46
CA ASP A 165 -3.38 -16.44 6.61
C ASP A 165 -3.04 -14.95 6.73
N LEU A 166 -3.16 -14.37 7.93
CA LEU A 166 -2.13 -13.39 8.30
C LEU A 166 -0.82 -14.19 8.25
N PRO A 167 0.26 -13.72 7.58
CA PRO A 167 1.55 -14.41 7.70
C PRO A 167 1.76 -14.63 9.18
N ALA A 168 1.83 -15.91 9.59
CA ALA A 168 1.80 -16.27 10.99
C ALA A 168 2.78 -15.34 11.68
N ARG A 169 2.29 -14.54 12.65
CA ARG A 169 3.20 -13.91 13.59
C ARG A 169 4.09 -15.07 14.03
N PRO A 170 5.41 -15.03 13.80
CA PRO A 170 6.27 -16.13 14.14
C PRO A 170 5.90 -16.56 15.56
N PRO A 171 5.68 -17.87 15.82
CA PRO A 171 5.41 -18.29 17.17
C PRO A 171 6.46 -17.62 18.04
N LEU A 172 6.03 -16.99 19.13
CA LEU A 172 6.97 -16.51 20.13
C LEU A 172 7.96 -17.66 20.34
N PRO A 173 9.27 -17.45 20.09
CA PRO A 173 10.25 -18.48 20.39
C PRO A 173 9.98 -18.96 21.81
N PRO A 174 10.18 -20.25 22.14
CA PRO A 174 9.99 -20.76 23.49
C PRO A 174 10.67 -19.88 24.56
N GLU A 175 11.76 -19.17 24.21
CA GLU A 175 12.40 -18.14 25.03
C GLU A 175 11.51 -17.00 25.54
N ALA A 176 10.42 -16.63 24.86
CA ALA A 176 9.62 -15.46 25.25
C ALA A 176 8.59 -15.73 26.38
N LEU A 177 8.43 -16.99 26.81
CA LEU A 177 7.59 -17.39 27.94
C LEU A 177 8.40 -17.69 29.22
N ALA A 178 9.73 -17.58 29.17
CA ALA A 178 10.57 -17.74 30.34
C ALA A 178 10.82 -16.36 30.96
N GLU A 179 10.18 -16.11 32.11
CA GLU A 179 10.58 -15.02 33.00
C GLU A 179 12.05 -15.22 33.39
N ASP A 180 12.85 -14.21 33.02
CA ASP A 180 14.14 -13.81 33.58
C ASP A 180 14.99 -14.89 34.30
N GLN A 181 16.08 -15.31 33.66
CA GLN A 181 17.46 -15.10 34.14
C GLN A 181 18.48 -15.93 33.31
N ASP A 182 19.60 -15.28 32.96
CA ASP A 182 20.83 -15.82 32.36
C ASP A 182 20.89 -16.14 30.84
N THR A 183 21.37 -15.13 30.12
CA THR A 183 22.31 -15.07 28.98
C THR A 183 22.65 -16.32 28.13
N ALA A 184 22.50 -16.10 26.81
CA ALA A 184 23.24 -16.65 25.65
C ALA A 184 22.76 -18.03 25.10
N ILE A 185 22.47 -18.26 23.81
CA ILE A 185 22.96 -17.71 22.53
C ILE A 185 21.83 -17.87 21.46
N LEU A 186 21.34 -16.77 20.89
CA LEU A 186 20.55 -16.78 19.64
C LEU A 186 21.50 -16.81 18.43
N PRO A 187 21.14 -17.42 17.28
CA PRO A 187 21.91 -17.24 16.05
C PRO A 187 21.80 -15.77 15.66
N ARG A 188 22.90 -15.03 15.82
CA ARG A 188 22.99 -13.63 15.39
C ARG A 188 22.67 -13.58 13.90
N LEU A 189 21.56 -12.95 13.53
CA LEU A 189 21.51 -12.24 12.26
C LEU A 189 22.72 -11.30 12.30
N SER A 190 23.63 -11.47 11.35
CA SER A 190 24.88 -10.74 11.29
C SER A 190 24.59 -9.26 11.00
N VAL A 191 24.27 -8.49 12.05
CA VAL A 191 24.19 -7.03 11.96
C VAL A 191 25.58 -6.53 11.63
N ILE A 192 25.77 -6.04 10.40
CA ILE A 192 27.03 -5.45 9.99
C ILE A 192 27.01 -4.00 10.47
N GLN A 193 27.82 -3.70 11.48
CA GLN A 193 28.07 -2.31 11.87
C GLN A 193 28.85 -1.63 10.75
N ALA A 194 28.44 -0.43 10.37
CA ALA A 194 29.13 0.39 9.38
C ALA A 194 29.17 1.83 9.82
N ARG A 195 30.11 2.60 9.28
CA ARG A 195 30.14 4.05 9.42
C ARG A 195 29.87 4.75 8.10
N VAL A 196 29.22 5.89 8.17
CA VAL A 196 28.95 6.76 7.02
C VAL A 196 30.23 7.48 6.59
N THR A 197 30.64 7.34 5.33
CA THR A 197 31.84 7.98 4.77
C THR A 197 31.54 9.22 3.92
N ALA A 198 30.27 9.59 3.77
CA ALA A 198 29.86 10.80 3.06
C ALA A 198 30.25 12.05 3.85
N ARG A 199 31.04 12.95 3.23
CA ARG A 199 31.52 14.19 3.88
C ARG A 199 30.39 15.16 4.22
N ASP A 200 29.41 15.28 3.33
CA ASP A 200 28.28 16.21 3.45
C ASP A 200 27.02 15.53 4.01
N GLY A 201 27.18 14.34 4.59
CA GLY A 201 26.11 13.50 5.10
C GLY A 201 25.46 12.59 4.05
N LEU A 202 24.83 11.52 4.52
CA LEU A 202 24.21 10.48 3.70
C LEU A 202 22.69 10.47 3.89
N ARG A 203 21.93 10.59 2.80
CA ARG A 203 20.46 10.61 2.86
C ARG A 203 19.92 9.22 3.15
N LEU A 204 19.17 9.11 4.24
CA LEU A 204 18.32 7.97 4.55
C LEU A 204 16.95 8.19 3.92
N ARG A 205 16.48 7.22 3.14
CA ARG A 205 15.25 7.32 2.34
C ARG A 205 14.25 6.25 2.73
N ALA A 206 12.98 6.50 2.42
CA ALA A 206 11.90 5.55 2.68
C ALA A 206 11.99 4.26 1.84
N GLY A 207 12.79 4.24 0.77
CA GLY A 207 12.97 3.06 -0.08
C GLY A 207 14.31 3.07 -0.84
N PRO A 208 14.68 1.93 -1.45
CA PRO A 208 15.94 1.74 -2.16
C PRO A 208 15.90 2.41 -3.54
N GLY A 209 16.12 3.73 -3.57
CA GLY A 209 16.13 4.51 -4.79
C GLY A 209 16.22 6.01 -4.55
N THR A 210 16.64 6.78 -5.55
CA THR A 210 16.74 8.25 -5.45
C THR A 210 15.39 8.96 -5.50
N ASP A 211 14.35 8.27 -5.93
CA ASP A 211 12.98 8.80 -6.11
C ASP A 211 12.14 8.73 -4.82
N PHE A 212 12.62 8.02 -3.80
CA PHE A 212 11.95 7.91 -2.50
C PHE A 212 12.26 9.13 -1.62
N ASP A 213 11.28 9.53 -0.80
CA ASP A 213 11.42 10.64 0.14
C ASP A 213 12.61 10.45 1.08
N ILE A 214 13.28 11.56 1.38
CA ILE A 214 14.37 11.61 2.36
C ILE A 214 13.73 11.69 3.74
N ILE A 215 13.98 10.68 4.57
CA ILE A 215 13.54 10.66 5.97
C ILE A 215 14.45 11.56 6.80
N THR A 216 15.77 11.37 6.67
CA THR A 216 16.77 12.15 7.39
C THR A 216 18.13 12.12 6.67
N VAL A 217 19.11 12.85 7.19
CA VAL A 217 20.50 12.85 6.71
C VAL A 217 21.39 12.37 7.85
N LEU A 218 22.10 11.28 7.60
CA LEU A 218 23.09 10.71 8.50
C LEU A 218 24.38 11.51 8.43
N ALA A 219 24.96 11.82 9.59
CA ALA A 219 26.20 12.59 9.66
C ALA A 219 27.41 11.76 9.21
N SER A 220 28.48 12.45 8.80
CA SER A 220 29.77 11.79 8.54
C SER A 220 30.29 11.09 9.80
N ASP A 221 30.88 9.92 9.65
CA ASP A 221 31.34 9.02 10.72
C ASP A 221 30.25 8.51 11.67
N GLN A 222 28.97 8.82 11.42
CA GLN A 222 27.86 8.22 12.15
C GLN A 222 27.87 6.70 11.95
N GLN A 223 27.77 5.96 13.05
CA GLN A 223 27.67 4.50 13.02
C GLN A 223 26.22 4.09 12.81
N VAL A 224 26.02 3.04 12.02
CA VAL A 224 24.72 2.51 11.65
C VAL A 224 24.77 0.98 11.57
N SER A 225 23.63 0.36 11.84
CA SER A 225 23.44 -1.08 11.72
C SER A 225 22.88 -1.40 10.34
N ILE A 226 23.57 -2.25 9.57
CA ILE A 226 23.05 -2.76 8.29
C ILE A 226 22.30 -4.05 8.57
N LEU A 227 20.99 -4.02 8.31
CA LEU A 227 20.10 -5.19 8.45
C LEU A 227 20.10 -6.06 7.20
N ASN A 228 20.08 -5.42 6.02
CA ASN A 228 20.04 -6.12 4.74
C ASN A 228 20.63 -5.24 3.63
N GLN A 229 21.07 -5.86 2.54
CA GLN A 229 21.59 -5.18 1.35
C GLN A 229 20.91 -5.72 0.09
N SER A 230 20.48 -4.82 -0.77
CA SER A 230 19.89 -5.15 -2.07
C SER A 230 20.46 -4.21 -3.13
N ALA A 231 21.19 -4.81 -4.08
CA ALA A 231 21.96 -4.07 -5.09
C ALA A 231 22.84 -2.97 -4.45
N ASP A 232 22.64 -1.72 -4.85
CA ASP A 232 23.42 -0.59 -4.35
C ASP A 232 22.85 0.05 -3.07
N TRP A 233 21.84 -0.55 -2.44
CA TRP A 233 21.15 0.02 -1.28
C TRP A 233 21.28 -0.87 -0.04
N SER A 234 21.51 -0.24 1.11
CA SER A 234 21.55 -0.88 2.43
C SER A 234 20.36 -0.42 3.25
N GLN A 235 19.67 -1.38 3.87
CA GLN A 235 18.62 -1.13 4.84
C GLN A 235 19.25 -0.89 6.20
N ILE A 236 18.92 0.25 6.80
CA ILE A 236 19.58 0.80 7.97
C ILE A 236 18.64 0.78 9.17
N ASP A 237 19.24 0.42 10.30
CA ASP A 237 18.72 0.53 11.65
C ASP A 237 19.63 1.51 12.41
N LEU A 238 19.05 2.61 12.90
CA LEU A 238 19.76 3.67 13.61
C LEU A 238 19.83 3.38 15.10
N GLU A 239 18.79 2.77 15.66
CA GLU A 239 18.65 2.46 17.07
C GLU A 239 19.34 1.15 17.48
N GLY A 240 19.69 0.30 16.51
CA GLY A 240 20.29 -1.01 16.73
C GLY A 240 19.32 -2.03 17.33
N ASP A 241 18.01 -1.79 17.21
CA ASP A 241 16.96 -2.62 17.80
C ASP A 241 16.45 -3.72 16.84
N GLY A 242 16.98 -3.76 15.63
CA GLY A 242 16.63 -4.72 14.58
C GLY A 242 15.46 -4.27 13.70
N LEU A 243 14.91 -3.07 13.90
CA LEU A 243 13.89 -2.46 13.04
C LEU A 243 14.55 -1.53 12.03
N ALA A 244 14.03 -1.53 10.80
CA ALA A 244 14.58 -0.70 9.74
C ALA A 244 13.96 0.70 9.73
N ASP A 245 14.80 1.73 9.78
CA ASP A 245 14.40 3.12 9.67
C ASP A 245 14.36 3.61 8.23
N GLY A 246 15.13 2.98 7.34
CA GLY A 246 15.13 3.34 5.93
C GLY A 246 16.27 2.73 5.13
N TYR A 247 16.53 3.30 3.96
CA TYR A 247 17.52 2.83 3.01
C TYR A 247 18.50 3.94 2.65
N CYS A 248 19.78 3.60 2.52
CA CYS A 248 20.79 4.51 2.01
C CYS A 248 21.71 3.81 1.00
N TYR A 249 22.47 4.59 0.23
CA TYR A 249 23.33 4.06 -0.82
C TYR A 249 24.57 3.39 -0.20
N SER A 250 24.73 2.09 -0.45
CA SER A 250 25.76 1.23 0.15
C SER A 250 27.19 1.73 -0.10
N GLY A 251 27.42 2.41 -1.23
CA GLY A 251 28.74 2.93 -1.58
C GLY A 251 29.31 3.98 -0.60
N PHE A 252 28.48 4.54 0.28
CA PHE A 252 28.89 5.49 1.32
C PHE A 252 28.92 4.88 2.73
N LEU A 253 28.87 3.55 2.83
CA LEU A 253 29.02 2.83 4.09
C LEU A 253 30.33 2.08 4.10
N LYS A 254 31.08 2.22 5.20
CA LYS A 254 32.28 1.42 5.46
C LYS A 254 32.03 0.48 6.63
N PRO A 255 32.01 -0.85 6.42
CA PRO A 255 31.89 -1.82 7.49
C PRO A 255 32.96 -1.62 8.56
N LEU A 256 32.56 -1.75 9.81
CA LEU A 256 33.41 -1.81 10.98
C LEU A 256 33.67 -3.30 11.27
N HIS A 257 34.91 -3.73 11.06
CA HIS A 257 35.38 -5.07 11.39
C HIS A 257 35.84 -5.14 12.84
#